data_AF-A0A6P2BL40-F1
#
_entry.id   AF-A0A6P2BL40-F1
#
_cell.length_a   1.000
_cell.length_b   1.000
_cell.length_c   1.000
_cell.angle_alpha   90.00
_cell.angle_beta   90.00
_cell.angle_gamma   90.00
#
_symmetry.space_group_name_H-M   'P 1'
#
loop_
_entity.id
_entity.type
_entity.pdbx_description
1 polymer ?
#
loop_
_entity_poly.entity_id
_entity_poly.type
_entity_poly.pdbx_seq_one_letter_code
_entity_poly.pdbx_strand_id
1 'polypeptide(L)'
;MGRFVGSHLDWLTEVRLPAYAPELNAAEGAWSNMKSGLGNLAARDADQLAAIVKNRLKRIQYRPALIEGFLAQTGLTLEPQPP
;
A
#
# COMPACT_ATOMS: atom_id res chain seq x y z
N MET A 1 -17.77 5.39 -5.85
CA MET A 1 -17.12 4.26 -5.15
C MET A 1 -18.12 3.18 -4.73
N GLY A 2 -19.10 3.47 -3.87
CA GLY A 2 -20.06 2.45 -3.39
C GLY A 2 -20.82 1.67 -4.49
N ARG A 3 -21.24 2.34 -5.57
CA ARG A 3 -21.86 1.67 -6.73
C ARG A 3 -20.93 0.66 -7.42
N PHE A 4 -19.63 0.94 -7.48
CA PHE A 4 -18.64 0.03 -8.07
C PHE A 4 -18.40 -1.17 -7.17
N VAL A 5 -18.27 -0.96 -5.85
CA VAL A 5 -18.13 -2.06 -4.88
C VAL A 5 -19.38 -2.95 -4.92
N GLY A 6 -20.58 -2.34 -4.88
CA GLY A 6 -21.84 -3.07 -4.91
C GLY A 6 -22.11 -3.87 -6.19
N SER A 7 -21.45 -3.53 -7.31
CA SER A 7 -21.59 -4.29 -8.57
C SER A 7 -20.56 -5.41 -8.75
N HIS A 8 -19.62 -5.57 -7.81
CA HIS A 8 -18.49 -6.53 -7.91
C HIS A 8 -18.32 -7.36 -6.63
N LEU A 9 -19.42 -7.61 -5.90
CA LEU A 9 -19.40 -8.39 -4.65
C LEU A 9 -19.02 -9.86 -4.86
N ASP A 10 -18.96 -10.33 -6.11
CA ASP A 10 -18.52 -11.67 -6.49
C ASP A 10 -17.00 -11.88 -6.34
N TRP A 11 -16.20 -10.81 -6.36
CA TRP A 11 -14.74 -10.89 -6.19
C TRP A 11 -14.13 -9.80 -5.30
N LEU A 12 -14.90 -8.80 -4.85
CA LEU A 12 -14.41 -7.68 -4.04
C LEU A 12 -15.13 -7.57 -2.69
N THR A 13 -14.38 -7.71 -1.60
CA THR A 13 -14.83 -7.45 -0.23
C THR A 13 -14.33 -6.09 0.24
N GLU A 14 -15.23 -5.23 0.75
CA GLU A 14 -14.87 -3.94 1.35
C GLU A 14 -14.77 -4.07 2.88
N VAL A 15 -13.62 -3.72 3.43
CA VAL A 15 -13.40 -3.56 4.88
C VAL A 15 -13.22 -2.07 5.16
N ARG A 16 -14.10 -1.49 5.99
CA ARG A 16 -13.97 -0.08 6.39
C ARG A 16 -13.10 0.05 7.62
N LEU A 17 -12.02 0.82 7.50
CA LEU A 17 -11.19 1.21 8.64
C LEU A 17 -11.78 2.44 9.35
N PRO A 18 -11.56 2.61 10.66
CA PRO A 18 -11.88 3.83 11.38
C PRO A 18 -11.24 5.07 10.74
N ALA A 19 -11.92 6.22 10.85
CA ALA A 19 -11.34 7.48 10.43
C ALA A 19 -10.10 7.81 11.27
N TYR A 20 -9.10 8.45 10.65
CA TYR A 20 -7.84 8.85 11.31
C TYR A 20 -7.03 7.70 11.94
N ALA A 21 -7.10 6.49 11.36
CA ALA A 21 -6.32 5.33 11.78
C ALA A 21 -5.24 4.94 10.74
N PRO A 22 -4.23 5.79 10.47
CA PRO A 22 -3.18 5.47 9.49
C PRO A 22 -2.35 4.24 9.88
N GLU A 23 -2.26 3.91 11.16
CA GLU A 23 -1.61 2.71 11.68
C GLU A 23 -2.28 1.40 11.21
N LEU A 24 -3.55 1.46 10.81
CA LEU A 24 -4.28 0.33 10.24
C LEU A 24 -4.15 0.24 8.72
N ASN A 25 -3.56 1.25 8.06
CA ASN A 25 -3.40 1.28 6.62
C ASN A 25 -2.03 0.74 6.19
N ALA A 26 -1.98 -0.52 5.75
CA ALA A 26 -0.74 -1.17 5.29
C ALA A 26 -0.04 -0.41 4.14
N ALA A 27 -0.77 0.40 3.35
CA ALA A 27 -0.19 1.22 2.30
C ALA A 27 0.77 2.29 2.86
N GLU A 28 0.59 2.75 4.11
CA GLU A 28 1.52 3.68 4.77
C GLU A 28 2.90 3.05 4.97
N GLY A 29 2.97 1.76 5.30
CA GLY A 29 4.21 1.00 5.42
C GLY A 29 4.95 0.92 4.07
N ALA A 30 4.24 0.59 3.00
CA ALA A 30 4.78 0.58 1.65
C ALA A 30 5.27 1.97 1.21
N TRP A 31 4.50 3.01 1.53
CA TRP A 31 4.83 4.40 1.22
C TRP A 31 6.08 4.88 1.97
N SER A 32 6.17 4.59 3.26
CA SER A 32 7.35 4.88 4.08
C SER A 32 8.60 4.18 3.53
N ASN A 33 8.49 2.89 3.19
CA ASN A 33 9.58 2.12 2.60
C ASN A 33 10.04 2.70 1.25
N MET A 34 9.09 3.03 0.36
CA MET A 34 9.38 3.61 -0.94
C MET A 34 10.11 4.95 -0.83
N LYS A 35 9.66 5.82 0.10
CA LYS A 35 10.25 7.14 0.37
C LYS A 35 11.60 7.09 1.07
N SER A 36 11.94 5.98 1.73
CA SER A 36 13.18 5.86 2.50
C SER A 36 14.40 6.19 1.63
N GLY A 37 15.16 7.22 1.99
CA GLY A 37 16.31 7.69 1.22
C GLY A 37 15.98 8.42 -0.10
N LEU A 38 14.72 8.77 -0.39
CA LEU A 38 14.37 9.72 -1.46
C LEU A 38 14.59 11.18 -1.04
N GLY A 39 14.55 11.50 0.25
CA GLY A 39 14.69 12.89 0.72
C GLY A 39 16.02 13.56 0.33
N ASN A 40 17.07 12.78 0.10
CA ASN A 40 18.38 13.27 -0.33
C ASN A 40 18.63 13.08 -1.83
N LEU A 41 17.63 12.63 -2.58
CA LEU A 41 17.77 12.37 -4.01
C LEU A 41 17.61 13.67 -4.80
N ALA A 42 18.68 14.13 -5.43
CA ALA A 42 18.64 15.24 -6.39
C ALA A 42 18.20 14.74 -7.78
N ALA A 43 16.90 14.48 -7.95
CA ALA A 43 16.34 14.22 -9.28
C ALA A 43 16.36 15.51 -10.12
N ARG A 44 16.74 15.40 -11.39
CA ARG A 44 16.86 16.54 -12.32
C ARG A 44 15.50 17.05 -12.79
N ASP A 45 14.52 16.16 -12.85
CA ASP A 45 13.16 16.43 -13.31
C ASP A 45 12.18 15.40 -12.71
N ALA A 46 10.88 15.63 -12.95
CA ALA A 46 9.82 14.76 -12.48
C ALA A 46 9.84 13.37 -13.13
N ASP A 47 10.32 13.26 -14.37
CA ASP A 47 10.37 11.98 -15.09
C ASP A 47 11.44 11.05 -14.48
N GLN A 48 12.59 11.60 -14.13
CA GLN A 48 13.64 10.89 -13.41
C GLN A 48 13.15 10.43 -12.03
N LEU A 49 12.44 11.30 -11.30
CA LEU A 49 11.84 10.91 -10.02
C LEU A 49 10.81 9.80 -10.20
N ALA A 50 9.92 9.92 -11.19
CA ALA A 50 8.90 8.92 -11.48
C ALA A 50 9.53 7.56 -11.86
N ALA A 51 10.60 7.54 -12.66
CA ALA A 51 11.32 6.32 -12.99
C ALA A 51 11.91 5.65 -11.74
N ILE A 52 12.49 6.43 -10.83
CA ILE A 52 13.07 5.91 -9.58
C ILE A 52 11.98 5.36 -8.66
N VAL A 53 10.87 6.08 -8.49
CA VAL A 53 9.72 5.64 -7.69
C VAL A 53 9.15 4.33 -8.26
N LYS A 54 8.92 4.26 -9.58
CA LYS A 54 8.44 3.04 -10.26
C LYS A 54 9.39 1.86 -10.04
N ASN A 55 10.70 2.06 -10.16
CA ASN A 55 11.70 1.01 -9.91
C ASN A 55 11.73 0.55 -8.45
N ARG A 56 11.48 1.43 -7.48
CA ARG A 56 11.36 1.07 -6.06
C ARG A 56 10.08 0.28 -5.79
N LEU A 57 8.94 0.74 -6.29
CA LEU A 57 7.67 0.02 -6.19
C LEU A 57 7.75 -1.36 -6.84
N LYS A 58 8.38 -1.48 -8.01
CA LYS A 58 8.60 -2.76 -8.69
C LYS A 58 9.46 -3.71 -7.85
N ARG A 59 10.48 -3.21 -7.13
CA ARG A 59 11.27 -4.02 -6.19
C ARG A 59 10.45 -4.48 -4.98
N ILE A 60 9.54 -3.65 -4.47
CA ILE A 60 8.59 -4.06 -3.41
C ILE A 60 7.67 -5.16 -3.95
N GLN A 61 7.14 -5.00 -5.16
CA GLN A 61 6.26 -5.97 -5.82
C GLN A 61 6.90 -7.37 -5.94
N TYR A 62 8.19 -7.46 -6.22
CA TYR A 62 8.91 -8.74 -6.31
C TYR A 62 9.36 -9.31 -4.95
N ARG A 63 8.92 -8.72 -3.83
CA ARG A 63 9.24 -9.22 -2.48
C ARG A 63 7.94 -9.48 -1.69
N PRO A 64 7.26 -10.61 -1.94
CA PRO A 64 5.99 -10.94 -1.27
C PRO A 64 6.05 -10.85 0.26
N ALA A 65 7.11 -11.39 0.88
CA ALA A 65 7.30 -11.31 2.33
C ALA A 65 7.41 -9.85 2.86
N LEU A 66 7.89 -8.91 2.05
CA LEU A 66 7.92 -7.50 2.44
C LEU A 66 6.50 -6.89 2.40
N ILE A 67 5.70 -7.25 1.40
CA ILE A 67 4.30 -6.84 1.30
C ILE A 67 3.49 -7.40 2.47
N GLU A 68 3.65 -8.69 2.77
CA GLU A 68 3.06 -9.34 3.94
C GLU A 68 3.49 -8.65 5.24
N GLY A 69 4.76 -8.27 5.35
CA GLY A 69 5.28 -7.52 6.49
C GLY A 69 4.59 -6.16 6.72
N PHE A 70 4.22 -5.44 5.66
CA PHE A 70 3.46 -4.19 5.79
C PHE A 70 2.06 -4.41 6.33
N LEU A 71 1.40 -5.51 5.91
CA LEU A 71 0.10 -5.87 6.47
C LEU A 71 0.23 -6.30 7.93
N ALA A 72 1.20 -7.16 8.24
CA ALA A 72 1.42 -7.65 9.60
C ALA A 72 1.66 -6.53 10.62
N GLN A 73 2.31 -5.43 10.22
CA GLN A 73 2.51 -4.25 11.07
C GLN A 73 1.21 -3.57 11.52
N THR A 74 0.12 -3.72 10.75
CA THR A 74 -1.19 -3.17 11.11
C THR A 74 -1.95 -4.04 12.13
N GLY A 75 -1.49 -5.28 12.36
CA GLY A 75 -2.22 -6.29 13.12
C GLY A 75 -3.43 -6.88 12.39
N LEU A 76 -3.70 -6.46 11.15
CA LEU A 76 -4.77 -6.98 10.32
C LEU A 76 -4.33 -8.22 9.52
N THR A 77 -5.32 -9.01 9.10
CA THR A 77 -5.15 -10.21 8.26
C THR A 77 -5.93 -10.06 6.96
N LEU A 78 -5.53 -10.78 5.91
CA LEU A 78 -6.30 -10.84 4.65
C LEU A 78 -7.60 -11.65 4.80
N GLU A 79 -7.66 -12.53 5.80
CA GLU A 79 -8.87 -13.25 6.16
C GLU A 79 -9.89 -12.27 6.73
N PRO A 80 -11.08 -12.13 6.13
CA PRO A 80 -12.13 -11.30 6.68
C PRO A 80 -12.55 -11.86 8.05
N GLN A 81 -12.58 -11.03 9.08
CA GLN A 81 -13.18 -11.45 10.34
C GLN A 81 -14.67 -11.76 10.11
N PRO A 82 -15.17 -12.89 10.63
CA PRO A 82 -16.61 -13.14 10.61
C PRO A 82 -17.34 -12.01 11.35
N PRO A 83 -18.59 -11.71 10.97
CA PRO A 83 -19.38 -10.63 11.56
C PRO A 83 -19.59 -10.80 13.07
#